data_AF-A0A1S8C5L0-F1
#
_entry.id   AF-A0A1S8C5L0-F1
#
_cell.length_a   1.000
_cell.length_b   1.000
_cell.length_c   1.000
_cell.angle_alpha   90.00
_cell.angle_beta   90.00
_cell.angle_gamma   90.00
#
_symmetry.space_group_name_H-M   'P 1'
#
loop_
_entity.id
_entity.type
_entity.pdbx_description
1 polymer ?
#
loop_
_entity_poly.entity_id
_entity_poly.type
_entity_poly.pdbx_seq_one_letter_code
_entity_poly.pdbx_strand_id
1 'polypeptide(L)'
;MQLLQFDPTLDFSGLVLAALVVAGLGILNDVTITQASAVWQLHDVSPEMSWVQLFQRGMAIGRDHIASTIYTIVFAYAGAALPLLMLFEIYQRPFWTTLTGASVGEEVIRTLVGGIALVLAVPVTTLVGAWWPPRPPRPPGRGRPGRRRSPPPRSARPNAAGSGCGRCARAAE
;
A
#
# COMPACT_ATOMS: atom_id res chain seq x y z
N MET A 1 1.45 15.74 32.80
CA MET A 1 1.42 16.97 33.62
C MET A 1 2.59 17.93 33.39
N GLN A 2 3.74 17.54 32.80
CA GLN A 2 4.87 18.46 32.56
C GLN A 2 4.77 19.34 31.29
N LEU A 3 3.92 19.00 30.31
CA LEU A 3 3.79 19.78 29.06
C LEU A 3 2.90 21.04 29.18
N LEU A 4 1.99 21.11 30.15
CA LEU A 4 1.15 22.29 30.40
C LEU A 4 1.93 23.48 31.00
N GLN A 5 3.16 23.25 31.48
CA GLN A 5 4.04 24.32 31.95
C GLN A 5 4.77 25.04 30.82
N PHE A 6 4.80 24.48 29.61
CA PHE A 6 5.56 25.03 28.48
C PHE A 6 4.76 26.04 27.65
N ASP A 7 3.46 25.81 27.47
CA ASP A 7 2.54 26.76 26.82
C ASP A 7 1.07 26.48 27.19
N PRO A 8 0.38 27.37 27.95
CA PRO A 8 -1.01 27.19 28.34
C PRO A 8 -2.03 27.45 27.20
N THR A 9 -1.59 27.93 26.03
CA THR A 9 -2.47 28.15 24.86
C THR A 9 -2.63 26.91 23.97
N LEU A 10 -1.86 25.85 24.25
CA LEU A 10 -1.79 24.65 23.42
C LEU A 10 -2.93 23.68 23.75
N ASP A 11 -3.85 23.48 22.79
CA ASP A 11 -4.94 22.52 22.91
C ASP A 11 -4.46 21.09 22.61
N PHE A 12 -4.11 20.35 23.67
CA PHE A 12 -3.72 18.95 23.58
C PHE A 12 -4.84 18.05 23.05
N SER A 13 -6.10 18.39 23.31
CA SER A 13 -7.24 17.61 22.80
C SER A 13 -7.33 17.75 21.29
N GLY A 14 -7.22 18.99 20.79
CA GLY A 14 -7.12 19.31 19.37
C GLY A 14 -5.92 18.65 18.69
N LEU A 15 -4.76 18.63 19.35
CA LEU A 15 -3.56 17.98 18.83
C LEU A 15 -3.72 16.46 18.71
N VAL A 16 -4.27 15.80 19.73
CA VAL A 16 -4.54 14.35 19.71
C VAL A 16 -5.58 14.01 18.64
N LEU A 17 -6.64 14.82 18.52
CA LEU A 17 -7.65 14.64 17.48
C LEU A 17 -7.04 14.79 16.08
N ALA A 18 -6.20 15.79 15.86
CA ALA A 18 -5.51 15.99 14.58
C ALA A 18 -4.59 14.80 14.25
N ALA A 19 -3.80 14.33 15.22
CA ALA A 19 -2.94 13.16 15.05
C ALA A 19 -3.76 11.90 14.70
N LEU A 20 -4.91 11.71 15.34
CA LEU A 20 -5.81 10.59 15.07
C LEU A 20 -6.41 10.65 13.66
N VAL A 21 -6.85 11.84 13.23
CA VAL A 21 -7.39 12.05 11.88
C VAL A 21 -6.31 11.76 10.83
N VAL A 22 -5.09 12.28 11.03
CA VAL A 22 -3.96 12.05 10.10
C VAL A 22 -3.60 10.56 10.05
N ALA A 23 -3.52 9.88 11.20
CA ALA A 23 -3.25 8.44 11.24
C ALA A 23 -4.33 7.63 10.51
N GLY A 24 -5.61 7.94 10.78
CA GLY A 24 -6.74 7.29 10.12
C GLY A 24 -6.75 7.52 8.60
N LEU A 25 -6.53 8.76 8.17
CA LEU A 25 -6.43 9.12 6.75
C LEU A 25 -5.28 8.37 6.05
N GLY A 26 -4.12 8.25 6.71
CA GLY A 26 -2.98 7.53 6.16
C GLY A 26 -3.29 6.06 5.90
N ILE A 27 -3.87 5.37 6.88
CA ILE A 27 -4.24 3.96 6.76
C ILE A 27 -5.36 3.78 5.71
N LEU A 28 -6.38 4.62 5.72
CA LEU A 28 -7.45 4.55 4.72
C LEU A 28 -6.92 4.81 3.31
N ASN A 29 -6.05 5.79 3.13
CA ASN A 29 -5.43 6.08 1.84
C ASN A 29 -4.59 4.90 1.34
N ASP A 30 -3.78 4.30 2.20
CA ASP A 30 -2.97 3.12 1.84
C ASP A 30 -3.84 1.97 1.33
N VAL A 31 -4.88 1.62 2.09
CA VAL A 31 -5.80 0.54 1.72
C VAL A 31 -6.57 0.87 0.45
N THR A 32 -7.11 2.08 0.31
CA THR A 32 -7.90 2.46 -0.86
C THR A 32 -7.06 2.52 -2.15
N ILE A 33 -5.85 3.09 -2.11
CA ILE A 33 -4.95 3.11 -3.29
C ILE A 33 -4.59 1.70 -3.70
N THR A 34 -4.20 0.86 -2.74
CA THR A 34 -3.81 -0.53 -3.02
C THR A 34 -4.96 -1.32 -3.61
N GLN A 35 -6.18 -1.15 -3.07
CA GLN A 35 -7.37 -1.82 -3.60
C GLN A 35 -7.77 -1.32 -4.98
N ALA A 36 -7.80 -0.01 -5.21
CA ALA A 36 -8.12 0.55 -6.53
C ALA A 36 -7.16 0.05 -7.60
N SER A 37 -5.86 0.03 -7.28
CA SER A 37 -4.81 -0.50 -8.17
C SER A 37 -5.03 -1.98 -8.49
N ALA A 38 -5.36 -2.80 -7.49
CA ALA A 38 -5.66 -4.22 -7.71
C ALA A 38 -6.87 -4.43 -8.63
N VAL A 39 -7.93 -3.65 -8.45
CA VAL A 39 -9.13 -3.72 -9.30
C VAL A 39 -8.83 -3.31 -10.74
N TRP A 40 -8.06 -2.24 -10.94
CA TRP A 40 -7.70 -1.77 -12.28
C TRP A 40 -6.80 -2.76 -13.01
N GLN A 41 -5.79 -3.32 -12.33
CA GLN A 41 -4.94 -4.36 -12.92
C GLN A 41 -5.74 -5.60 -13.31
N LEU A 42 -6.74 -5.98 -12.50
CA LEU A 42 -7.62 -7.11 -12.79
C LEU A 42 -8.49 -6.84 -14.04
N HIS A 43 -8.96 -5.61 -14.22
CA HIS A 43 -9.67 -5.20 -15.43
C HIS A 43 -8.76 -5.16 -16.66
N ASP A 44 -7.54 -4.64 -16.55
CA ASP A 44 -6.58 -4.55 -17.65
C ASP A 44 -6.18 -5.93 -18.19
N VAL A 45 -6.07 -6.93 -17.32
CA VAL A 45 -5.75 -8.32 -17.71
C VAL A 45 -6.93 -9.01 -18.39
N SER A 46 -8.16 -8.65 -18.04
CA SER A 46 -9.37 -9.26 -18.62
C SER A 46 -10.48 -8.21 -18.79
N PRO A 47 -10.40 -7.38 -19.86
CA PRO A 47 -11.35 -6.29 -20.08
C PRO A 47 -12.79 -6.75 -20.31
N GLU A 48 -12.97 -8.01 -20.70
CA GLU A 48 -14.25 -8.68 -20.93
C GLU A 48 -15.02 -8.99 -19.61
N MET A 49 -14.37 -8.88 -18.44
CA MET A 49 -14.99 -9.21 -17.16
C MET A 49 -16.15 -8.27 -16.83
N SER A 50 -17.28 -8.86 -16.43
CA SER A 50 -18.40 -8.09 -15.88
C SER A 50 -18.03 -7.42 -14.54
N TRP A 51 -18.70 -6.32 -14.21
CA TRP A 51 -18.47 -5.60 -12.94
C TRP A 51 -18.64 -6.50 -11.70
N VAL A 52 -19.56 -7.49 -11.75
CA VAL A 52 -19.78 -8.44 -10.65
C VAL A 52 -18.57 -9.37 -10.47
N GLN A 53 -18.01 -9.89 -11.57
CA GLN A 53 -16.82 -10.74 -11.53
C GLN A 53 -15.61 -9.94 -11.05
N LEU A 54 -15.50 -8.68 -11.48
CA LEU A 54 -14.44 -7.77 -11.06
C LEU A 54 -14.53 -7.46 -9.56
N PHE A 55 -15.74 -7.21 -9.06
CA PHE A 55 -16.00 -7.03 -7.63
C PHE A 55 -15.65 -8.28 -6.80
N GLN A 56 -16.14 -9.47 -7.19
CA GLN A 56 -15.89 -10.70 -6.45
C GLN A 56 -14.40 -11.06 -6.38
N ARG A 57 -13.67 -10.95 -7.49
CA ARG A 57 -12.24 -11.23 -7.53
C ARG A 57 -11.44 -10.13 -6.81
N GLY A 58 -11.81 -8.86 -6.95
CA GLY A 58 -11.24 -7.76 -6.18
C GLY A 58 -11.42 -7.94 -4.68
N MET A 59 -12.61 -8.36 -4.23
CA MET A 59 -12.90 -8.64 -2.82
C MET A 59 -12.09 -9.80 -2.25
N ALA A 60 -11.76 -10.82 -3.07
CA ALA A 60 -10.88 -11.90 -2.62
C ALA A 60 -9.48 -11.37 -2.30
N ILE A 61 -8.91 -10.54 -3.17
CA ILE A 61 -7.61 -9.88 -2.94
C ILE A 61 -7.68 -8.96 -1.72
N GLY A 62 -8.74 -8.15 -1.64
CA GLY A 62 -8.92 -7.19 -0.56
C GLY A 62 -9.03 -7.84 0.82
N ARG A 63 -9.73 -8.98 0.93
CA ARG A 63 -9.84 -9.75 2.18
C ARG A 63 -8.49 -10.25 2.67
N ASP A 64 -7.67 -10.80 1.77
CA ASP A 64 -6.35 -11.33 2.13
C ASP A 64 -5.42 -10.21 2.61
N HIS A 65 -5.47 -9.05 1.94
CA HIS A 65 -4.68 -7.88 2.32
C HIS A 65 -5.13 -7.27 3.66
N ILE A 66 -6.44 -7.04 3.85
CA ILE A 66 -6.98 -6.48 5.11
C ILE A 66 -6.64 -7.36 6.30
N ALA A 67 -6.74 -8.69 6.16
CA ALA A 67 -6.43 -9.60 7.25
C ALA A 67 -5.00 -9.35 7.77
N SER A 68 -4.03 -9.23 6.86
CA SER A 68 -2.64 -8.91 7.19
C SER A 68 -2.49 -7.53 7.86
N THR A 69 -3.15 -6.49 7.32
CA THR A 69 -3.14 -5.13 7.89
C THR A 69 -3.71 -5.10 9.30
N ILE A 70 -4.85 -5.74 9.53
CA ILE A 70 -5.51 -5.79 10.84
C ILE A 70 -4.62 -6.47 11.86
N TYR A 71 -4.01 -7.62 11.55
CA TYR A 71 -3.14 -8.32 12.50
C TYR A 71 -1.95 -7.45 12.93
N THR A 72 -1.41 -6.68 11.99
CA THR A 72 -0.31 -5.75 12.29
C THR A 72 -0.76 -4.64 13.25
N ILE A 73 -1.92 -4.03 13.00
CA ILE A 73 -2.49 -2.97 13.85
C ILE A 73 -2.82 -3.52 15.25
N VAL A 74 -3.45 -4.69 15.32
CA VAL A 74 -3.81 -5.34 16.59
C VAL A 74 -2.56 -5.60 17.43
N PHE A 75 -1.49 -6.13 16.84
CA PHE A 75 -0.23 -6.34 17.57
C PHE A 75 0.44 -5.03 17.98
N ALA A 76 0.44 -4.01 17.12
CA ALA A 76 0.97 -2.70 17.47
C ALA A 76 0.23 -2.09 18.66
N TYR A 77 -1.11 -2.13 18.66
CA TYR A 77 -1.94 -1.60 19.73
C TYR A 77 -1.80 -2.41 21.03
N ALA A 78 -1.82 -3.74 20.94
CA ALA A 78 -1.60 -4.61 22.09
C ALA A 78 -0.23 -4.35 22.73
N GLY A 79 0.83 -4.23 21.91
CA GLY A 79 2.17 -3.88 22.38
C GLY A 79 2.24 -2.50 23.03
N ALA A 80 1.61 -1.49 22.44
CA ALA A 80 1.54 -0.14 23.01
C ALA A 80 0.74 -0.07 24.32
N ALA A 81 -0.24 -0.95 24.51
CA ALA A 81 -1.05 -1.03 25.72
C ALA A 81 -0.36 -1.74 26.90
N LEU A 82 0.72 -2.51 26.67
CA LEU A 82 1.39 -3.29 27.73
C LEU A 82 1.79 -2.46 28.97
N PRO A 83 2.41 -1.27 28.85
CA PRO A 83 2.77 -0.47 30.03
C PRO A 83 1.55 0.00 30.83
N LEU A 84 0.45 0.33 30.13
CA LEU A 84 -0.82 0.70 30.77
C LEU A 84 -1.41 -0.48 31.54
N LEU A 85 -1.38 -1.69 30.95
CA LEU A 85 -1.83 -2.91 31.60
C LEU A 85 -0.98 -3.23 32.84
N MET A 86 0.35 -3.08 32.78
CA MET A 86 1.21 -3.23 33.96
C MET A 86 0.85 -2.22 35.06
N LEU A 87 0.50 -0.98 34.71
CA LEU A 87 0.11 0.03 35.68
C LEU A 87 -1.16 -0.39 36.45
N PHE A 88 -2.16 -0.92 35.75
CA PHE A 88 -3.38 -1.40 36.38
C PHE A 88 -3.16 -2.59 37.32
N GLU A 89 -2.23 -3.49 36.94
CA GLU A 89 -1.81 -4.61 37.78
C GLU A 89 -1.17 -4.13 39.08
N ILE A 90 -0.23 -3.17 39.01
CA ILE A 90 0.46 -2.61 40.18
C ILE A 90 -0.51 -1.92 41.13
N TYR A 91 -1.49 -1.18 40.61
CA TYR A 91 -2.47 -0.46 41.43
C TYR A 91 -3.66 -1.31 41.89
N GLN A 92 -3.68 -2.62 41.62
CA GLN A 92 -4.75 -3.56 41.99
C GLN A 92 -6.16 -3.06 41.64
N ARG A 93 -6.31 -2.37 40.51
CA ARG A 93 -7.61 -1.84 40.07
C ARG A 93 -8.52 -3.00 39.63
N PRO A 94 -9.76 -3.09 40.11
CA PRO A 94 -10.68 -4.13 39.64
C PRO A 94 -10.88 -4.02 38.13
N PHE A 95 -10.58 -5.11 37.39
CA PHE A 95 -10.66 -5.16 35.93
C PHE A 95 -11.97 -4.58 35.38
N TRP A 96 -13.10 -4.93 36.01
CA TRP A 96 -14.41 -4.44 35.60
C TRP A 96 -14.58 -2.93 35.73
N THR A 97 -14.08 -2.33 36.81
CA THR A 97 -14.15 -0.87 37.00
C THR A 97 -13.27 -0.11 36.03
N THR A 98 -12.16 -0.72 35.60
CA THR A 98 -11.26 -0.16 34.60
C THR A 98 -11.88 -0.21 33.20
N LEU A 99 -12.47 -1.36 32.82
CA LEU A 99 -13.05 -1.55 31.49
C LEU A 99 -14.27 -0.66 31.25
N THR A 100 -15.10 -0.44 32.27
CA THR A 100 -16.26 0.46 32.18
C THR A 100 -15.92 1.92 32.49
N GLY A 101 -14.66 2.23 32.76
CA GLY A 101 -14.19 3.60 33.00
C GLY A 101 -14.22 4.42 31.72
N ALA A 102 -14.56 5.71 31.82
CA ALA A 102 -14.73 6.58 30.66
C ALA A 102 -13.50 6.64 29.74
N SER A 103 -12.29 6.66 30.30
CA SER A 103 -11.04 6.73 29.52
C SER A 103 -10.77 5.46 28.71
N VAL A 104 -11.03 4.28 29.27
CA VAL A 104 -10.85 3.00 28.56
C VAL A 104 -11.99 2.78 27.57
N GLY A 105 -13.22 3.11 27.97
CA GLY A 105 -14.39 3.02 27.09
C GLY A 105 -14.26 3.88 25.83
N GLU A 106 -13.77 5.12 25.96
CA GLU A 106 -13.48 5.99 24.81
C GLU A 106 -12.48 5.34 23.85
N GLU A 107 -11.40 4.76 24.37
CA GLU A 107 -10.37 4.15 23.54
C GLU A 107 -10.84 2.86 22.84
N VAL A 108 -11.65 2.06 23.52
CA VAL A 108 -12.27 0.87 22.94
C VAL A 108 -13.22 1.27 21.81
N ILE A 109 -14.11 2.23 22.03
CA ILE A 109 -15.02 2.72 20.98
C ILE A 109 -14.24 3.31 19.82
N ARG A 110 -13.19 4.11 20.09
CA ARG A 110 -12.31 4.70 19.08
C ARG A 110 -11.67 3.63 18.19
N THR A 111 -11.13 2.57 18.80
CA THR A 111 -10.49 1.45 18.09
C THR A 111 -11.51 0.65 17.28
N LEU A 112 -12.71 0.39 17.83
CA LEU A 112 -13.78 -0.32 17.13
C LEU A 112 -14.27 0.45 15.90
N VAL A 113 -14.53 1.75 16.04
CA VAL A 113 -14.94 2.61 14.92
C VAL A 113 -13.85 2.66 13.84
N GLY A 114 -12.58 2.79 14.24
CA GLY A 114 -11.44 2.75 13.31
C GLY A 114 -11.34 1.42 12.55
N GLY A 115 -11.50 0.29 13.25
CA GLY A 115 -11.49 -1.04 12.65
C GLY A 115 -12.65 -1.27 11.67
N ILE A 116 -13.87 -0.83 12.01
CA ILE A 116 -15.02 -0.92 11.11
C ILE A 116 -14.80 -0.06 9.86
N ALA A 117 -14.32 1.18 10.03
CA ALA A 117 -14.01 2.06 8.90
C ALA A 117 -12.96 1.43 7.97
N LEU A 118 -11.93 0.81 8.53
CA LEU A 118 -10.89 0.11 7.78
C LEU A 118 -11.44 -1.09 6.98
N VAL A 119 -12.26 -1.92 7.61
CA VAL A 119 -12.88 -3.09 6.95
C VAL A 119 -13.84 -2.66 5.85
N LEU A 120 -14.59 -1.58 6.05
CA LEU A 120 -15.53 -1.04 5.07
C LEU A 120 -14.85 -0.32 3.90
N ALA A 121 -13.62 0.19 4.08
CA ALA A 121 -12.90 0.90 3.02
C ALA A 121 -12.70 0.01 1.76
N VAL A 122 -12.43 -1.27 1.94
CA VAL A 122 -12.22 -2.21 0.83
C VAL A 122 -13.48 -2.47 0.00
N PRO A 123 -14.60 -2.96 0.56
CA PRO A 123 -15.79 -3.20 -0.24
C PRO A 123 -16.30 -1.92 -0.92
N VAL A 124 -16.21 -0.77 -0.26
CA VAL A 124 -16.58 0.52 -0.85
C VAL A 124 -15.68 0.86 -2.04
N THR A 125 -14.36 0.77 -1.88
CA THR A 125 -13.41 1.08 -2.95
C THR A 125 -13.52 0.10 -4.11
N THR A 126 -13.64 -1.20 -3.82
CA THR A 126 -13.79 -2.25 -4.84
C THR A 126 -15.08 -2.08 -5.60
N LEU A 127 -16.19 -1.72 -4.94
CA LEU A 127 -17.47 -1.44 -5.60
C LEU A 127 -17.35 -0.26 -6.56
N VAL A 128 -16.77 0.85 -6.11
CA VAL A 128 -16.57 2.05 -6.94
C VAL A 128 -15.66 1.74 -8.13
N GLY A 129 -14.54 1.04 -7.91
CA GLY A 129 -13.60 0.67 -8.97
C GLY A 129 -14.19 -0.31 -9.98
N ALA A 130 -15.05 -1.25 -9.52
CA ALA A 130 -15.70 -2.20 -10.40
C ALA A 130 -16.87 -1.58 -11.20
N TRP A 131 -17.56 -0.60 -10.61
CA TRP A 131 -18.66 0.10 -11.27
C TRP A 131 -18.18 1.16 -12.27
N TRP A 132 -17.03 1.80 -12.00
CA TRP A 132 -16.37 2.73 -12.89
C TRP A 132 -14.97 2.25 -13.29
N PRO A 133 -14.87 1.20 -14.13
CA PRO A 133 -13.58 0.72 -14.60
C PRO A 133 -12.95 1.76 -15.55
N PRO A 134 -11.65 2.06 -15.39
CA PRO A 134 -10.93 2.91 -16.33
C PRO A 134 -10.89 2.25 -17.71
N ARG A 135 -10.77 3.07 -18.76
CA ARG A 135 -10.71 2.55 -20.13
C ARG A 135 -9.49 1.65 -20.28
N PRO A 136 -9.64 0.46 -20.90
CA PRO A 136 -8.51 -0.44 -21.09
C PRO A 136 -7.40 0.24 -21.89
N PRO A 137 -6.12 0.02 -21.55
CA PRO A 137 -4.99 0.53 -22.31
C PRO A 137 -5.15 0.16 -23.79
N ARG A 138 -4.94 1.13 -24.69
CA ARG A 138 -4.95 0.84 -26.13
C ARG A 138 -3.91 -0.24 -26.41
N PRO A 139 -4.26 -1.31 -27.15
CA PRO A 139 -3.30 -2.35 -27.47
C PRO A 139 -2.09 -1.69 -28.16
N PRO A 140 -0.86 -2.13 -27.84
CA PRO A 140 0.34 -1.57 -28.45
C PRO A 140 0.14 -1.61 -29.97
N GLY A 141 0.14 -0.42 -30.58
CA GLY A 141 -0.20 -0.27 -31.99
C GLY A 141 0.62 -1.27 -32.79
N ARG A 142 -0.07 -2.17 -33.51
CA ARG A 142 0.56 -3.06 -34.49
C ARG A 142 1.60 -2.24 -35.21
N GLY A 143 2.88 -2.58 -35.02
CA GLY A 143 3.98 -1.80 -35.54
C GLY A 143 3.66 -1.42 -36.98
N ARG A 144 3.69 -0.11 -37.29
CA ARG A 144 3.69 0.35 -38.68
C ARG A 144 4.67 -0.56 -39.41
N PRO A 145 4.28 -1.23 -40.51
CA PRO A 145 5.19 -2.13 -41.21
C PRO A 145 6.47 -1.36 -41.46
N GLY A 146 7.53 -1.79 -40.78
CA GLY A 146 8.80 -1.12 -40.76
C GLY A 146 9.28 -1.03 -42.20
N ARG A 147 9.24 0.20 -42.71
CA ARG A 147 9.96 0.69 -43.89
C ARG A 147 11.23 -0.14 -44.03
N ARG A 148 11.30 -0.97 -45.08
CA ARG A 148 12.48 -1.79 -45.42
C ARG A 148 13.72 -0.97 -45.10
N ARG A 149 14.50 -1.40 -44.11
CA ARG A 149 15.83 -0.84 -43.88
C ARG A 149 16.59 -1.09 -45.18
N SER A 150 16.90 -0.02 -45.91
CA SER A 150 17.80 -0.09 -47.05
C SER A 150 19.09 -0.76 -46.58
N PRO A 151 19.65 -1.73 -47.33
CA PRO A 151 20.89 -2.38 -46.93
C PRO A 151 21.99 -1.32 -46.77
N PRO A 152 22.91 -1.49 -45.80
CA PRO A 152 23.99 -0.54 -45.61
C PRO A 152 24.81 -0.42 -46.91
N PRO A 153 25.30 0.79 -47.25
CA PRO A 153 26.16 0.96 -48.41
C PRO A 153 27.41 0.09 -48.21
N ARG A 154 27.70 -0.77 -49.20
CA ARG A 154 28.94 -1.55 -49.24
C ARG A 154 30.11 -0.57 -49.19
N SER A 155 30.74 -0.45 -48.02
CA SER A 155 32.02 0.22 -47.89
C SER A 155 33.03 -0.48 -48.81
N ALA A 156 33.64 0.31 -49.69
CA ALA A 156 34.69 -0.12 -50.59
C ALA A 156 35.79 -0.86 -49.81
N ARG A 157 36.25 -1.97 -50.36
CA ARG A 157 37.45 -2.67 -49.90
C ARG A 157 38.66 -1.72 -50.04
N PRO A 158 39.48 -1.50 -49.01
CA PRO A 158 40.83 -1.03 -49.22
C PRO A 158 41.67 -2.19 -49.73
N ASN A 159 42.32 -1.97 -50.87
CA ASN A 159 43.35 -2.85 -51.41
C ASN A 159 44.58 -2.85 -50.50
N ALA A 160 45.26 -3.99 -50.51
CA ALA A 160 46.53 -4.37 -49.87
C ALA A 160 47.53 -3.25 -49.51
N ALA A 161 48.17 -3.39 -48.34
CA ALA A 161 49.61 -3.18 -48.15
C ALA A 161 50.08 -3.60 -46.74
N GLY A 162 51.06 -4.50 -46.67
CA GLY A 162 52.23 -4.31 -45.78
C GLY A 162 52.21 -4.84 -44.34
N SER A 163 53.22 -5.69 -44.07
CA SER A 163 54.05 -5.79 -42.85
C SER A 163 53.44 -6.31 -41.52
N GLY A 164 53.81 -7.55 -41.17
CA GLY A 164 54.86 -7.78 -40.18
C GLY A 164 54.50 -7.84 -38.68
N CYS A 165 54.99 -8.90 -38.04
CA CYS A 165 55.20 -9.07 -36.58
C CYS A 165 53.93 -9.23 -35.73
N GLY A 166 53.82 -10.10 -34.73
CA GLY A 166 54.76 -10.97 -34.05
C GLY A 166 54.00 -11.61 -32.88
N ARG A 167 54.42 -12.83 -32.52
CA ARG A 167 54.03 -13.64 -31.36
C ARG A 167 53.60 -12.85 -30.10
N CYS A 168 52.48 -13.26 -29.50
CA CYS A 168 52.20 -13.28 -28.05
C CYS A 168 51.15 -14.40 -27.82
N ALA A 169 51.55 -15.62 -27.47
CA ALA A 169 51.58 -16.16 -26.10
C ALA A 169 50.18 -16.24 -25.47
N ARG A 170 49.52 -17.42 -25.41
CA ARG A 170 49.68 -18.46 -24.37
C ARG A 170 49.77 -17.89 -22.96
N ALA A 171 48.64 -17.88 -22.25
CA ALA A 171 48.53 -18.13 -20.81
C ALA A 171 47.03 -18.23 -20.47
N ALA A 172 46.55 -19.45 -20.25
CA ALA A 172 45.30 -19.71 -19.55
C ALA A 172 45.67 -20.74 -18.48
N GLU A 173 45.87 -20.23 -17.27
CA GLU A 173 45.68 -20.94 -16.01
C GLU A 173 44.25 -20.66 -15.53
#